data_AF-A0A959WXI7-F1
#
_entry.id   AF-A0A959WXI7-F1
#
_cell.length_a   1.000
_cell.length_b   1.000
_cell.length_c   1.000
_cell.angle_alpha   90.00
_cell.angle_beta   90.00
_cell.angle_gamma   90.00
#
_symmetry.space_group_name_H-M   'P 1'
#
loop_
_entity.id
_entity.type
_entity.pdbx_description
1 polymer ?
#
loop_
_entity_poly.entity_id
_entity_poly.type
_entity_poly.pdbx_seq_one_letter_code
_entity_poly.pdbx_strand_id
1 'polypeptide(L)'
;PPPAAPASLTPYTPPPTARIPAGEWPEAAAARSALAARAAAADGRVAADLAWLRRLDDAYGGSPDAARRATVERALRANAWWFASRGAPRQRVILRDPDGVILTYRDGHGFMVNPVATAGRWRGLNDGLSRARLADVLLPMGVARPGGGAAWEYYDVPDDPEAVTPGASGMAQGRMAELLANAYHDTGDVRYAEGARRALVALRDGVDEGGATSTVSLPGRAPGPWFVERAYPGASPWRGAALNGFMVTILSVTSAGVRLEQPPETWRPAATGTGTSTAATVPFVPPPGVADSADMARGMASDAVATLGAYLPAHDTGAWSLYGLLTPGRPFGTYLADLNYHCYHVYLLRALGRTYPEQGFAAVAPRWQRYVDDRGATCPDR
;
A
#
# COMPACT_ATOMS: atom_id res chain seq x y z
N PRO A 1 25.65 15.85 21.56
CA PRO A 1 25.14 16.89 20.63
C PRO A 1 23.62 16.80 20.60
N PRO A 2 22.86 17.91 20.61
CA PRO A 2 21.43 17.82 20.35
C PRO A 2 21.23 17.18 18.97
N PRO A 3 20.29 16.22 18.84
CA PRO A 3 20.02 15.60 17.56
C PRO A 3 19.58 16.67 16.55
N ALA A 4 19.96 16.48 15.29
CA ALA A 4 19.59 17.38 14.21
C ALA A 4 18.07 17.63 14.24
N ALA A 5 17.67 18.90 14.10
CA ALA A 5 16.26 19.25 13.99
C ALA A 5 15.63 18.50 12.79
N PRO A 6 14.36 18.06 12.88
CA PRO A 6 13.70 17.42 11.75
C PRO A 6 13.67 18.35 10.54
N ALA A 7 13.67 17.76 9.35
CA ALA A 7 13.79 18.49 8.08
C ALA A 7 12.66 19.50 7.84
N SER A 8 11.49 19.32 8.49
CA SER A 8 10.39 20.27 8.45
C SER A 8 9.43 20.05 9.64
N LEU A 9 9.13 21.14 10.35
CA LEU A 9 8.03 21.24 11.32
C LEU A 9 6.78 21.87 10.70
N THR A 10 6.81 22.21 9.41
CA THR A 10 5.67 22.81 8.73
C THR A 10 4.54 21.78 8.64
N PRO A 11 3.29 22.17 8.96
CA PRO A 11 2.14 21.29 8.77
C PRO A 11 2.09 20.74 7.36
N TYR A 12 1.81 19.44 7.24
CA TYR A 12 1.68 18.80 5.94
C TYR A 12 0.45 19.32 5.21
N THR A 13 0.70 19.96 4.08
CA THR A 13 -0.35 20.31 3.13
C THR A 13 -0.55 19.12 2.19
N PRO A 14 -1.73 18.47 2.18
CA PRO A 14 -1.99 17.43 1.20
C PRO A 14 -1.74 17.91 -0.23
N PRO A 15 -1.22 17.03 -1.10
CA PRO A 15 -1.14 17.34 -2.51
C PRO A 15 -2.55 17.64 -3.06
N PRO A 16 -2.68 18.55 -4.04
CA PRO A 16 -3.95 18.79 -4.71
C PRO A 16 -4.48 17.51 -5.34
N THR A 17 -5.81 17.39 -5.32
CA THR A 17 -6.53 16.25 -5.86
C THR A 17 -7.31 16.67 -7.11
N ALA A 18 -7.29 15.83 -8.14
CA ALA A 18 -8.13 15.96 -9.33
C ALA A 18 -8.95 14.69 -9.53
N ARG A 19 -10.11 14.82 -10.16
CA ARG A 19 -10.99 13.71 -10.53
C ARG A 19 -11.22 13.72 -12.03
N ILE A 20 -11.15 12.55 -12.64
CA ILE A 20 -11.52 12.35 -14.04
C ILE A 20 -13.04 12.09 -14.10
N PRO A 21 -13.82 12.92 -14.83
CA PRO A 21 -15.24 12.66 -15.04
C PRO A 21 -15.46 11.37 -15.82
N ALA A 22 -16.53 10.63 -15.53
CA ALA A 22 -16.82 9.35 -16.18
C ALA A 22 -16.95 9.48 -17.71
N GLY A 23 -17.56 10.56 -18.20
CA GLY A 23 -17.70 10.84 -19.64
C GLY A 23 -16.43 11.32 -20.33
N GLU A 24 -15.34 11.56 -19.58
CA GLU A 24 -14.05 12.01 -20.12
C GLU A 24 -12.96 10.92 -20.03
N TRP A 25 -13.31 9.71 -19.60
CA TRP A 25 -12.36 8.60 -19.49
C TRP A 25 -12.08 8.00 -20.86
N PRO A 26 -10.89 8.21 -21.45
CA PRO A 26 -10.66 7.84 -22.85
C PRO A 26 -10.59 6.33 -23.02
N GLU A 27 -10.97 5.82 -24.18
CA GLU A 27 -10.73 4.43 -24.56
C GLU A 27 -9.23 4.13 -24.70
N ALA A 28 -8.83 2.89 -24.46
CA ALA A 28 -7.42 2.48 -24.39
C ALA A 28 -6.63 2.79 -25.67
N ALA A 29 -7.20 2.49 -26.84
CA ALA A 29 -6.57 2.77 -28.13
C ALA A 29 -6.46 4.28 -28.39
N ALA A 30 -7.54 5.03 -28.11
CA ALA A 30 -7.56 6.47 -28.25
C ALA A 30 -6.53 7.16 -27.32
N ALA A 31 -6.37 6.65 -26.09
CA ALA A 31 -5.38 7.14 -25.14
C ALA A 31 -3.95 7.01 -25.68
N ARG A 32 -3.59 5.85 -26.25
CA ARG A 32 -2.26 5.65 -26.86
C ARG A 32 -2.01 6.60 -28.02
N SER A 33 -2.98 6.72 -28.93
CA SER A 33 -2.88 7.66 -30.06
C SER A 33 -2.73 9.12 -29.59
N ALA A 34 -3.50 9.54 -28.59
CA ALA A 34 -3.42 10.88 -28.02
C ALA A 34 -2.06 11.15 -27.36
N LEU A 35 -1.53 10.21 -26.59
CA LEU A 35 -0.20 10.33 -25.97
C LEU A 35 0.91 10.40 -27.02
N ALA A 36 0.86 9.58 -28.07
CA ALA A 36 1.84 9.60 -29.15
C ALA A 36 1.83 10.94 -29.91
N ALA A 37 0.64 11.46 -30.24
CA ALA A 37 0.49 12.76 -30.87
C ALA A 37 1.00 13.90 -29.95
N ARG A 38 0.67 13.83 -28.65
CA ARG A 38 1.14 14.83 -27.68
C ARG A 38 2.66 14.81 -27.53
N ALA A 39 3.27 13.63 -27.52
CA ALA A 39 4.72 13.45 -27.36
C ALA A 39 5.50 14.08 -28.51
N ALA A 40 4.99 14.01 -29.75
CA ALA A 40 5.62 14.62 -30.92
C ALA A 40 5.74 16.15 -30.84
N ALA A 41 4.87 16.79 -30.04
CA ALA A 41 4.83 18.25 -29.85
C ALA A 41 5.18 18.67 -28.41
N ALA A 42 5.66 17.74 -27.57
CA ALA A 42 5.98 18.02 -26.18
C ALA A 42 7.44 18.46 -26.01
N ASP A 43 7.68 19.31 -25.01
CA ASP A 43 8.99 19.74 -24.56
C ASP A 43 9.13 19.59 -23.04
N GLY A 44 10.36 19.75 -22.55
CA GLY A 44 10.69 19.76 -21.12
C GLY A 44 10.12 18.57 -20.34
N ARG A 45 9.44 18.86 -19.22
CA ARG A 45 8.90 17.83 -18.31
C ARG A 45 7.78 16.99 -18.93
N VAL A 46 6.97 17.58 -19.82
CA VAL A 46 5.92 16.82 -20.52
C VAL A 46 6.56 15.80 -21.45
N ALA A 47 7.61 16.18 -22.18
CA ALA A 47 8.35 15.23 -23.02
C ALA A 47 8.96 14.09 -22.19
N ALA A 48 9.54 14.39 -21.02
CA ALA A 48 10.10 13.38 -20.13
C ALA A 48 9.03 12.39 -19.61
N ASP A 49 7.89 12.90 -19.12
CA ASP A 49 6.77 12.07 -18.66
C ASP A 49 6.26 11.15 -19.78
N LEU A 50 6.04 11.70 -20.99
CA LEU A 50 5.53 10.94 -22.12
C LEU A 50 6.54 9.93 -22.67
N ALA A 51 7.83 10.25 -22.66
CA ALA A 51 8.88 9.32 -23.04
C ALA A 51 8.94 8.12 -22.07
N TRP A 52 8.79 8.36 -20.77
CA TRP A 52 8.74 7.28 -19.79
C TRP A 52 7.48 6.42 -19.96
N LEU A 53 6.31 7.03 -20.15
CA LEU A 53 5.05 6.31 -20.39
C LEU A 53 5.10 5.44 -21.65
N ARG A 54 5.80 5.90 -22.70
CA ARG A 54 6.05 5.09 -23.90
C ARG A 54 6.88 3.85 -23.57
N ARG A 55 7.98 4.00 -22.80
CA ARG A 55 8.78 2.83 -22.35
C ARG A 55 7.96 1.85 -21.52
N LEU A 56 7.07 2.35 -20.66
CA LEU A 56 6.13 1.51 -19.90
C LEU A 56 5.19 0.71 -20.83
N ASP A 57 4.57 1.37 -21.82
CA ASP A 57 3.67 0.70 -22.78
C ASP A 57 4.44 -0.30 -23.65
N ASP A 58 5.63 0.06 -24.15
CA ASP A 58 6.49 -0.81 -24.93
C ASP A 58 6.89 -2.07 -24.12
N ALA A 59 7.17 -1.91 -22.81
CA ALA A 59 7.58 -3.02 -21.94
C ALA A 59 6.41 -3.93 -21.52
N TYR A 60 5.23 -3.37 -21.25
CA TYR A 60 4.15 -4.09 -20.56
C TYR A 60 2.76 -3.94 -21.18
N GLY A 61 2.54 -3.02 -22.10
CA GLY A 61 1.26 -2.80 -22.78
C GLY A 61 0.81 -4.00 -23.62
N GLY A 62 1.76 -4.71 -24.22
CA GLY A 62 1.55 -5.97 -24.94
C GLY A 62 1.88 -7.22 -24.12
N SER A 63 2.12 -7.10 -22.80
CA SER A 63 2.51 -8.25 -21.95
C SER A 63 1.49 -9.38 -22.05
N PRO A 64 1.87 -10.67 -22.05
CA PRO A 64 0.91 -11.77 -21.97
C PRO A 64 0.13 -11.77 -20.63
N ASP A 65 0.67 -11.15 -19.58
CA ASP A 65 0.01 -11.00 -18.29
C ASP A 65 -1.09 -9.93 -18.34
N ALA A 66 -2.35 -10.36 -18.21
CA ALA A 66 -3.50 -9.48 -18.28
C ALA A 66 -3.55 -8.44 -17.15
N ALA A 67 -2.99 -8.75 -15.98
CA ALA A 67 -2.99 -7.86 -14.83
C ALA A 67 -2.00 -6.71 -14.99
N ARG A 68 -0.83 -6.98 -15.57
CA ARG A 68 0.11 -5.93 -15.99
C ARG A 68 -0.51 -5.02 -17.03
N ARG A 69 -1.14 -5.59 -18.08
CA ARG A 69 -1.84 -4.81 -19.11
C ARG A 69 -2.92 -3.91 -18.51
N ALA A 70 -3.73 -4.43 -17.59
CA ALA A 70 -4.79 -3.66 -16.93
C ALA A 70 -4.26 -2.45 -16.15
N THR A 71 -3.13 -2.62 -15.45
CA THR A 71 -2.49 -1.54 -14.68
C THR A 71 -1.89 -0.48 -15.61
N VAL A 72 -1.16 -0.91 -16.65
CA VAL A 72 -0.52 -0.03 -17.63
C VAL A 72 -1.55 0.74 -18.44
N GLU A 73 -2.57 0.07 -18.95
CA GLU A 73 -3.65 0.71 -19.71
C GLU A 73 -4.31 1.83 -18.90
N ARG A 74 -4.60 1.57 -17.62
CA ARG A 74 -5.21 2.57 -16.75
C ARG A 74 -4.30 3.79 -16.53
N ALA A 75 -3.00 3.58 -16.37
CA ALA A 75 -2.03 4.67 -16.31
C ALA A 75 -2.02 5.48 -17.62
N LEU A 76 -1.99 4.83 -18.78
CA LEU A 76 -2.00 5.51 -20.09
C LEU A 76 -3.28 6.33 -20.30
N ARG A 77 -4.46 5.79 -19.95
CA ARG A 77 -5.75 6.50 -20.06
C ARG A 77 -5.80 7.75 -19.19
N ALA A 78 -5.33 7.66 -17.95
CA ALA A 78 -5.27 8.80 -17.03
C ALA A 78 -4.31 9.89 -17.53
N ASN A 79 -3.14 9.49 -18.05
CA ASN A 79 -2.18 10.45 -18.61
C ASN A 79 -2.69 11.08 -19.91
N ALA A 80 -3.38 10.32 -20.76
CA ALA A 80 -3.99 10.84 -21.98
C ALA A 80 -5.01 11.94 -21.65
N TRP A 81 -5.89 11.68 -20.67
CA TRP A 81 -6.83 12.69 -20.17
C TRP A 81 -6.13 13.94 -19.61
N TRP A 82 -5.09 13.75 -18.78
CA TRP A 82 -4.39 14.88 -18.18
C TRP A 82 -3.68 15.74 -19.23
N PHE A 83 -2.84 15.14 -20.06
CA PHE A 83 -1.98 15.84 -21.01
C PHE A 83 -2.70 16.33 -22.28
N ALA A 84 -3.96 15.96 -22.49
CA ALA A 84 -4.79 16.52 -23.55
C ALA A 84 -4.97 18.04 -23.42
N SER A 85 -4.96 18.58 -22.20
CA SER A 85 -5.17 20.01 -21.95
C SER A 85 -4.23 20.63 -20.91
N ARG A 86 -3.36 19.85 -20.28
CA ARG A 86 -2.50 20.31 -19.17
C ARG A 86 -1.03 19.99 -19.43
N GLY A 87 -0.17 20.79 -18.79
CA GLY A 87 1.26 20.48 -18.68
C GLY A 87 1.58 19.54 -17.52
N ALA A 88 2.85 19.19 -17.39
CA ALA A 88 3.39 18.44 -16.26
C ALA A 88 3.18 19.23 -14.94
N PRO A 89 2.52 18.65 -13.92
CA PRO A 89 2.40 19.27 -12.61
C PRO A 89 3.74 19.76 -12.05
N ARG A 90 3.73 20.85 -11.29
CA ARG A 90 4.92 21.38 -10.59
C ARG A 90 5.20 20.70 -9.24
N GLN A 91 4.26 19.89 -8.78
CA GLN A 91 4.30 19.22 -7.48
C GLN A 91 3.56 17.89 -7.59
N ARG A 92 3.61 17.09 -6.53
CA ARG A 92 2.80 15.87 -6.44
C ARG A 92 1.32 16.23 -6.58
N VAL A 93 0.62 15.50 -7.45
CA VAL A 93 -0.83 15.58 -7.64
C VAL A 93 -1.41 14.19 -7.47
N ILE A 94 -2.58 14.12 -6.83
CA ILE A 94 -3.35 12.89 -6.73
C ILE A 94 -4.49 12.97 -7.73
N LEU A 95 -4.60 11.97 -8.59
CA LEU A 95 -5.66 11.85 -9.58
C LEU A 95 -6.53 10.65 -9.22
N ARG A 96 -7.85 10.81 -9.30
CA ARG A 96 -8.80 9.71 -9.12
C ARG A 96 -9.57 9.50 -10.41
N ASP A 97 -9.53 8.28 -10.93
CA ASP A 97 -10.31 7.90 -12.11
C ASP A 97 -11.79 7.64 -11.75
N PRO A 98 -12.68 7.42 -12.75
CA PRO A 98 -14.11 7.25 -12.48
C PRO A 98 -14.46 6.04 -11.62
N ASP A 99 -13.62 5.01 -11.62
CA ASP A 99 -13.82 3.78 -10.85
C ASP A 99 -13.27 3.88 -9.43
N GLY A 100 -12.55 4.97 -9.11
CA GLY A 100 -11.96 5.22 -7.82
C GLY A 100 -10.52 4.75 -7.66
N VAL A 101 -9.85 4.35 -8.74
CA VAL A 101 -8.41 4.09 -8.69
C VAL A 101 -7.68 5.42 -8.54
N ILE A 102 -6.81 5.45 -7.55
CA ILE A 102 -5.98 6.60 -7.24
C ILE A 102 -4.65 6.44 -7.98
N LEU A 103 -4.31 7.45 -8.76
CA LEU A 103 -3.03 7.60 -9.42
C LEU A 103 -2.26 8.76 -8.77
N THR A 104 -0.94 8.64 -8.70
CA THR A 104 -0.06 9.68 -8.18
C THR A 104 0.85 10.18 -9.29
N TYR A 105 0.89 11.49 -9.47
CA TYR A 105 1.87 12.11 -10.35
C TYR A 105 3.27 11.99 -9.75
N ARG A 106 4.23 11.57 -10.58
CA ARG A 106 5.66 11.63 -10.30
C ARG A 106 6.36 12.28 -11.48
N ASP A 107 7.24 13.24 -11.17
CA ASP A 107 8.02 13.95 -12.17
C ASP A 107 8.87 12.96 -13.00
N GLY A 108 8.84 13.11 -14.32
CA GLY A 108 9.47 12.23 -15.30
C GLY A 108 8.76 10.89 -15.55
N HIS A 109 7.61 10.63 -14.93
CA HIS A 109 6.88 9.36 -15.03
C HIS A 109 5.38 9.54 -15.35
N GLY A 110 4.85 10.75 -15.25
CA GLY A 110 3.40 10.98 -15.34
C GLY A 110 2.62 10.44 -14.12
N PHE A 111 1.34 10.15 -14.33
CA PHE A 111 0.44 9.57 -13.33
C PHE A 111 0.51 8.05 -13.33
N MET A 112 0.86 7.47 -12.19
CA MET A 112 0.94 6.01 -12.01
C MET A 112 -0.07 5.52 -10.99
N VAL A 113 -0.64 4.33 -11.25
CA VAL A 113 -1.55 3.66 -10.30
C VAL A 113 -0.86 3.54 -8.94
N ASN A 114 -1.60 3.89 -7.88
CA ASN A 114 -1.13 3.82 -6.51
C ASN A 114 -2.01 2.83 -5.73
N PRO A 115 -1.64 1.53 -5.68
CA PRO A 115 -2.40 0.51 -4.97
C PRO A 115 -2.59 0.84 -3.48
N VAL A 116 -1.57 1.37 -2.81
CA VAL A 116 -1.65 1.76 -1.38
C VAL A 116 -2.75 2.80 -1.17
N ALA A 117 -2.71 3.89 -1.94
CA ALA A 117 -3.67 4.97 -1.77
C ALA A 117 -5.09 4.51 -2.12
N THR A 118 -5.23 3.71 -3.18
CA THR A 118 -6.52 3.20 -3.65
C THR A 118 -7.16 2.27 -2.61
N ALA A 119 -6.43 1.23 -2.20
CA ALA A 119 -6.93 0.23 -1.26
C ALA A 119 -7.11 0.79 0.16
N GLY A 120 -6.20 1.68 0.58
CA GLY A 120 -6.28 2.39 1.85
C GLY A 120 -7.26 3.56 1.88
N ARG A 121 -8.04 3.79 0.81
CA ARG A 121 -9.06 4.87 0.72
C ARG A 121 -8.52 6.23 1.14
N TRP A 122 -7.35 6.60 0.60
CA TRP A 122 -6.57 7.74 1.07
C TRP A 122 -7.43 9.00 1.27
N ARG A 123 -7.46 9.50 2.51
CA ARG A 123 -8.16 10.73 2.93
C ARG A 123 -9.61 10.82 2.48
N GLY A 124 -10.32 9.69 2.52
CA GLY A 124 -11.74 9.63 2.18
C GLY A 124 -12.05 9.83 0.70
N LEU A 125 -11.05 9.86 -0.19
CA LEU A 125 -11.26 10.05 -1.64
C LEU A 125 -12.17 8.97 -2.26
N ASN A 126 -12.30 7.83 -1.59
CA ASN A 126 -13.11 6.70 -2.00
C ASN A 126 -14.29 6.40 -1.04
N ASP A 127 -14.65 7.31 -0.12
CA ASP A 127 -15.72 7.06 0.87
C ASP A 127 -17.09 6.81 0.24
N GLY A 128 -17.37 7.44 -0.90
CA GLY A 128 -18.61 7.22 -1.66
C GLY A 128 -18.65 5.91 -2.47
N LEU A 129 -17.61 5.08 -2.44
CA LEU A 129 -17.59 3.77 -3.12
C LEU A 129 -17.72 2.66 -2.08
N SER A 130 -18.34 1.54 -2.45
CA SER A 130 -18.31 0.33 -1.63
C SER A 130 -16.94 -0.35 -1.70
N ARG A 131 -16.62 -1.20 -0.72
CA ARG A 131 -15.39 -2.00 -0.73
C ARG A 131 -15.40 -2.99 -1.88
N ALA A 132 -16.53 -3.66 -2.12
CA ALA A 132 -16.73 -4.56 -3.26
C ALA A 132 -16.47 -3.87 -4.61
N ARG A 133 -16.98 -2.64 -4.82
CA ARG A 133 -16.73 -1.92 -6.06
C ARG A 133 -15.25 -1.64 -6.30
N LEU A 134 -14.52 -1.23 -5.26
CA LEU A 134 -13.06 -1.03 -5.39
C LEU A 134 -12.33 -2.36 -5.60
N ALA A 135 -12.75 -3.41 -4.90
CA ALA A 135 -12.18 -4.75 -5.04
C ALA A 135 -12.34 -5.29 -6.47
N ASP A 136 -13.51 -5.13 -7.09
CA ASP A 136 -13.76 -5.56 -8.48
C ASP A 136 -12.82 -4.87 -9.48
N VAL A 137 -12.47 -3.61 -9.22
CA VAL A 137 -11.58 -2.85 -10.09
C VAL A 137 -10.12 -3.26 -9.89
N LEU A 138 -9.73 -3.58 -8.65
CA LEU A 138 -8.36 -3.91 -8.30
C LEU A 138 -8.01 -5.39 -8.53
N LEU A 139 -8.96 -6.32 -8.40
CA LEU A 139 -8.72 -7.75 -8.58
C LEU A 139 -8.05 -8.09 -9.92
N PRO A 140 -8.49 -7.54 -11.08
CA PRO A 140 -7.83 -7.77 -12.36
C PRO A 140 -6.39 -7.28 -12.44
N MET A 141 -5.94 -6.41 -11.53
CA MET A 141 -4.58 -5.85 -11.51
C MET A 141 -3.59 -6.68 -10.65
N GLY A 142 -4.05 -7.75 -10.00
CA GLY A 142 -3.20 -8.64 -9.21
C GLY A 142 -2.38 -9.58 -10.10
N VAL A 143 -1.09 -9.25 -10.30
CA VAL A 143 -0.15 -10.02 -11.12
C VAL A 143 0.18 -11.34 -10.41
N ALA A 144 -0.04 -12.47 -11.07
CA ALA A 144 0.19 -13.78 -10.47
C ALA A 144 1.66 -13.97 -10.06
N ARG A 145 1.87 -14.64 -8.92
CA ARG A 145 3.19 -14.98 -8.39
C ARG A 145 3.34 -16.50 -8.22
N PRO A 146 4.57 -17.02 -8.18
CA PRO A 146 4.84 -18.37 -7.70
C PRO A 146 4.14 -18.65 -6.36
N GLY A 147 3.86 -19.92 -6.05
CA GLY A 147 3.18 -20.29 -4.80
C GLY A 147 1.70 -19.88 -4.74
N GLY A 148 1.12 -19.38 -5.83
CA GLY A 148 -0.29 -19.00 -5.93
C GLY A 148 -0.60 -17.63 -5.36
N GLY A 149 0.39 -16.73 -5.25
CA GLY A 149 0.20 -15.35 -4.82
C GLY A 149 -0.28 -14.39 -5.91
N ALA A 150 -0.52 -13.14 -5.53
CA ALA A 150 -0.73 -12.02 -6.44
C ALA A 150 -0.11 -10.75 -5.89
N ALA A 151 0.60 -10.00 -6.74
CA ALA A 151 1.19 -8.72 -6.39
C ALA A 151 0.52 -7.58 -7.16
N TRP A 152 0.16 -6.52 -6.44
CA TRP A 152 -0.18 -5.23 -7.05
C TRP A 152 1.09 -4.40 -7.20
N GLU A 153 1.61 -4.37 -8.43
CA GLU A 153 2.95 -3.87 -8.77
C GLU A 153 3.02 -2.33 -8.84
N TYR A 154 4.21 -1.80 -8.55
CA TYR A 154 4.65 -0.46 -8.95
C TYR A 154 5.64 -0.59 -10.10
N TYR A 155 5.71 0.42 -10.98
CA TYR A 155 6.66 0.40 -12.10
C TYR A 155 7.70 1.52 -12.03
N ASP A 156 7.52 2.48 -11.12
CA ASP A 156 8.39 3.64 -10.97
C ASP A 156 9.53 3.38 -9.97
N VAL A 157 10.76 3.14 -10.44
CA VAL A 157 11.91 2.85 -9.57
C VAL A 157 12.41 4.15 -8.90
N PRO A 158 12.44 4.28 -7.56
CA PRO A 158 12.85 5.51 -6.87
C PRO A 158 14.24 6.03 -7.25
N ASP A 159 15.22 5.14 -7.34
CA ASP A 159 16.65 5.48 -7.55
C ASP A 159 17.10 5.37 -9.00
N ASP A 160 16.22 4.94 -9.90
CA ASP A 160 16.51 4.82 -11.33
C ASP A 160 15.30 5.35 -12.12
N PRO A 161 15.31 6.65 -12.47
CA PRO A 161 14.17 7.28 -13.14
C PRO A 161 13.99 6.81 -14.59
N GLU A 162 14.96 6.08 -15.16
CA GLU A 162 14.86 5.55 -16.52
C GLU A 162 14.29 4.13 -16.54
N ALA A 163 14.51 3.37 -15.46
CA ALA A 163 14.04 2.01 -15.32
C ALA A 163 12.50 1.91 -15.28
N VAL A 164 12.01 0.89 -15.98
CA VAL A 164 10.63 0.43 -15.90
C VAL A 164 10.70 -1.02 -15.43
N THR A 165 10.52 -1.22 -14.13
CA THR A 165 10.67 -2.55 -13.50
C THR A 165 9.57 -2.76 -12.48
N PRO A 166 8.88 -3.92 -12.50
CA PRO A 166 7.87 -4.23 -11.51
C PRO A 166 8.51 -4.37 -10.13
N GLY A 167 8.02 -3.59 -9.18
CA GLY A 167 8.32 -3.69 -7.77
C GLY A 167 7.08 -4.03 -6.97
N ALA A 168 7.29 -4.50 -5.74
CA ALA A 168 6.25 -4.80 -4.80
C ALA A 168 6.36 -3.94 -3.55
N SER A 169 5.27 -3.90 -2.79
CA SER A 169 5.13 -3.09 -1.58
C SER A 169 4.33 -3.88 -0.56
N GLY A 170 4.91 -4.07 0.62
CA GLY A 170 4.24 -4.69 1.74
C GLY A 170 3.00 -3.91 2.15
N MET A 171 3.10 -2.57 2.17
CA MET A 171 1.94 -1.72 2.47
C MET A 171 0.83 -1.90 1.41
N ALA A 172 1.17 -2.02 0.12
CA ALA A 172 0.18 -2.28 -0.92
C ALA A 172 -0.49 -3.63 -0.70
N GLN A 173 0.30 -4.69 -0.52
CA GLN A 173 -0.24 -6.05 -0.39
C GLN A 173 -1.09 -6.18 0.88
N GLY A 174 -0.66 -5.61 2.01
CA GLY A 174 -1.42 -5.61 3.26
C GLY A 174 -2.76 -4.89 3.12
N ARG A 175 -2.77 -3.70 2.50
CA ARG A 175 -4.01 -2.94 2.24
C ARG A 175 -4.92 -3.65 1.25
N MET A 176 -4.36 -4.35 0.26
CA MET A 176 -5.13 -5.18 -0.66
C MET A 176 -5.78 -6.36 0.07
N ALA A 177 -5.03 -7.07 0.91
CA ALA A 177 -5.56 -8.15 1.74
C ALA A 177 -6.71 -7.65 2.64
N GLU A 178 -6.52 -6.50 3.30
CA GLU A 178 -7.54 -5.87 4.13
C GLU A 178 -8.80 -5.49 3.32
N LEU A 179 -8.65 -4.80 2.18
CA LEU A 179 -9.77 -4.41 1.34
C LEU A 179 -10.57 -5.63 0.87
N LEU A 180 -9.88 -6.67 0.39
CA LEU A 180 -10.49 -7.87 -0.17
C LEU A 180 -11.15 -8.73 0.92
N ALA A 181 -10.53 -8.88 2.09
CA ALA A 181 -11.14 -9.57 3.22
C ALA A 181 -12.42 -8.85 3.69
N ASN A 182 -12.40 -7.51 3.74
CA ASN A 182 -13.61 -6.75 4.05
C ASN A 182 -14.67 -6.87 2.95
N ALA A 183 -14.30 -6.83 1.67
CA ALA A 183 -15.26 -7.02 0.58
C ALA A 183 -15.90 -8.42 0.64
N TYR A 184 -15.14 -9.47 0.98
CA TYR A 184 -15.67 -10.80 1.26
C TYR A 184 -16.65 -10.80 2.43
N HIS A 185 -16.30 -10.17 3.54
CA HIS A 185 -17.20 -10.07 4.68
C HIS A 185 -18.50 -9.33 4.33
N ASP A 186 -18.41 -8.24 3.57
CA ASP A 186 -19.58 -7.44 3.19
C ASP A 186 -20.53 -8.22 2.25
N THR A 187 -20.01 -9.07 1.36
CA THR A 187 -20.82 -9.68 0.28
C THR A 187 -21.01 -11.20 0.36
N GLY A 188 -20.06 -11.91 0.95
CA GLY A 188 -19.93 -13.37 0.87
C GLY A 188 -19.31 -13.88 -0.44
N ASP A 189 -18.87 -13.01 -1.35
CA ASP A 189 -18.25 -13.42 -2.61
C ASP A 189 -16.83 -13.95 -2.37
N VAL A 190 -16.67 -15.26 -2.55
CA VAL A 190 -15.42 -16.00 -2.32
C VAL A 190 -14.26 -15.54 -3.19
N ARG A 191 -14.51 -14.87 -4.33
CA ARG A 191 -13.43 -14.29 -5.16
C ARG A 191 -12.62 -13.27 -4.38
N TYR A 192 -13.24 -12.53 -3.46
CA TYR A 192 -12.53 -11.56 -2.63
C TYR A 192 -11.70 -12.25 -1.55
N ALA A 193 -12.20 -13.32 -0.92
CA ALA A 193 -11.41 -14.09 0.04
C ALA A 193 -10.18 -14.72 -0.62
N GLU A 194 -10.34 -15.27 -1.83
CA GLU A 194 -9.22 -15.78 -2.62
C GLU A 194 -8.24 -14.67 -3.00
N GLY A 195 -8.73 -13.50 -3.43
CA GLY A 195 -7.89 -12.34 -3.67
C GLY A 195 -7.07 -11.92 -2.43
N ALA A 196 -7.70 -11.90 -1.25
CA ALA A 196 -7.02 -11.60 0.01
C ALA A 196 -5.93 -12.63 0.32
N ARG A 197 -6.22 -13.93 0.15
CA ARG A 197 -5.24 -15.01 0.28
C ARG A 197 -4.04 -14.79 -0.65
N ARG A 198 -4.29 -14.48 -1.92
CA ARG A 198 -3.23 -14.26 -2.91
C ARG A 198 -2.33 -13.07 -2.54
N ALA A 199 -2.89 -12.00 -1.97
CA ALA A 199 -2.14 -10.85 -1.45
C ALA A 199 -1.27 -11.24 -0.23
N LEU A 200 -1.81 -12.06 0.68
CA LEU A 200 -1.10 -12.59 1.85
C LEU A 200 0.07 -13.50 1.46
N VAL A 201 -0.11 -14.36 0.45
CA VAL A 201 0.98 -15.19 -0.09
C VAL A 201 2.11 -14.32 -0.66
N ALA A 202 1.79 -13.25 -1.39
CA ALA A 202 2.80 -12.33 -1.92
C ALA A 202 3.56 -11.55 -0.82
N LEU A 203 2.96 -11.39 0.37
CA LEU A 203 3.67 -10.84 1.55
C LEU A 203 4.64 -11.84 2.14
N ARG A 204 4.32 -13.14 2.13
CA ARG A 204 5.20 -14.16 2.71
C ARG A 204 6.51 -14.30 1.93
N ASP A 205 6.42 -14.23 0.60
CA ASP A 205 7.55 -14.52 -0.28
C ASP A 205 8.57 -13.35 -0.32
N GLY A 206 9.84 -13.67 -0.58
CA GLY A 206 10.92 -12.68 -0.59
C GLY A 206 10.82 -11.72 -1.78
N VAL A 207 11.38 -10.50 -1.65
CA VAL A 207 11.42 -9.52 -2.76
C VAL A 207 12.04 -10.10 -4.03
N ASP A 208 13.12 -10.87 -3.91
CA ASP A 208 13.81 -11.49 -5.05
C ASP A 208 12.99 -12.61 -5.72
N GLU A 209 11.98 -13.12 -5.02
CA GLU A 209 11.03 -14.11 -5.50
C GLU A 209 9.74 -13.45 -6.03
N GLY A 210 9.71 -12.11 -6.08
CA GLY A 210 8.58 -11.30 -6.52
C GLY A 210 7.55 -10.99 -5.42
N GLY A 211 7.85 -11.31 -4.17
CA GLY A 211 7.07 -10.94 -2.99
C GLY A 211 7.43 -9.57 -2.42
N ALA A 212 7.09 -9.34 -1.15
CA ALA A 212 7.21 -8.03 -0.51
C ALA A 212 7.83 -8.07 0.91
N THR A 213 8.56 -9.14 1.21
CA THR A 213 9.30 -9.30 2.48
C THR A 213 10.80 -9.36 2.26
N SER A 214 11.55 -8.78 3.19
CA SER A 214 12.99 -8.94 3.30
C SER A 214 13.34 -9.39 4.71
N THR A 215 14.42 -10.16 4.85
CA THR A 215 14.99 -10.49 6.16
C THR A 215 15.95 -9.39 6.57
N VAL A 216 15.61 -8.65 7.62
CA VAL A 216 16.45 -7.58 8.14
C VAL A 216 17.29 -8.05 9.30
N SER A 217 18.50 -7.49 9.44
CA SER A 217 19.42 -7.80 10.54
C SER A 217 20.18 -6.53 10.98
N LEU A 218 20.50 -6.45 12.28
CA LEU A 218 21.42 -5.46 12.84
C LEU A 218 22.34 -6.15 13.85
N PRO A 219 23.60 -5.69 14.01
CA PRO A 219 24.49 -6.23 15.04
C PRO A 219 23.81 -6.24 16.42
N GLY A 220 23.85 -7.40 17.09
CA GLY A 220 23.24 -7.58 18.41
C GLY A 220 21.71 -7.73 18.42
N ARG A 221 21.06 -7.90 17.25
CA ARG A 221 19.62 -8.19 17.15
C ARG A 221 19.39 -9.45 16.31
N ALA A 222 18.42 -10.27 16.70
CA ALA A 222 18.00 -11.41 15.92
C ALA A 222 17.42 -10.95 14.56
N PRO A 223 17.76 -11.62 13.45
CA PRO A 223 17.13 -11.32 12.17
C PRO A 223 15.61 -11.53 12.22
N GLY A 224 14.86 -10.77 11.43
CA GLY A 224 13.42 -10.90 11.37
C GLY A 224 12.83 -10.43 10.03
N PRO A 225 11.57 -10.82 9.72
CA PRO A 225 10.90 -10.38 8.52
C PRO A 225 10.54 -8.89 8.58
N TRP A 226 10.75 -8.19 7.46
CA TRP A 226 10.32 -6.81 7.27
C TRP A 226 9.52 -6.67 5.98
N PHE A 227 8.28 -6.21 6.10
CA PHE A 227 7.46 -5.84 4.94
C PHE A 227 7.94 -4.51 4.38
N VAL A 228 8.63 -4.55 3.25
CA VAL A 228 9.25 -3.37 2.65
C VAL A 228 8.20 -2.48 1.99
N GLU A 229 8.28 -1.17 2.18
CA GLU A 229 7.30 -0.21 1.65
C GLU A 229 7.34 -0.17 0.12
N ARG A 230 8.52 -0.24 -0.48
CA ARG A 230 8.72 -0.44 -1.92
C ARG A 230 10.08 -1.09 -2.16
N ALA A 231 10.10 -2.23 -2.84
CA ALA A 231 11.34 -2.88 -3.23
C ALA A 231 11.24 -3.54 -4.61
N TYR A 232 12.41 -3.79 -5.17
CA TYR A 232 12.65 -4.37 -6.49
C TYR A 232 13.69 -5.47 -6.32
N PRO A 233 13.65 -6.54 -7.12
CA PRO A 233 14.63 -7.63 -7.03
C PRO A 233 16.09 -7.13 -7.06
N GLY A 234 16.95 -7.74 -6.25
CA GLY A 234 18.37 -7.38 -6.09
C GLY A 234 18.63 -6.20 -5.15
N ALA A 235 17.61 -5.61 -4.54
CA ALA A 235 17.77 -4.50 -3.59
C ALA A 235 18.26 -4.98 -2.21
N SER A 236 18.97 -4.11 -1.49
CA SER A 236 19.31 -4.34 -0.08
C SER A 236 18.04 -4.61 0.76
N PRO A 237 18.08 -5.53 1.74
CA PRO A 237 16.94 -5.81 2.63
C PRO A 237 16.42 -4.60 3.41
N TRP A 238 17.30 -3.64 3.71
CA TRP A 238 16.92 -2.39 4.38
C TRP A 238 16.40 -1.33 3.40
N ARG A 239 16.66 -1.48 2.09
CA ARG A 239 16.22 -0.51 1.09
C ARG A 239 14.70 -0.58 0.96
N GLY A 240 14.04 0.52 1.27
CA GLY A 240 12.57 0.58 1.30
C GLY A 240 11.95 0.06 2.60
N ALA A 241 12.75 -0.23 3.64
CA ALA A 241 12.28 -0.61 4.96
C ALA A 241 11.80 0.62 5.78
N ALA A 242 10.80 1.33 5.26
CA ALA A 242 10.18 2.44 5.96
C ALA A 242 9.32 1.95 7.14
N LEU A 243 9.40 2.67 8.27
CA LEU A 243 8.75 2.29 9.51
C LEU A 243 7.22 2.34 9.40
N ASN A 244 6.67 3.40 8.79
CA ASN A 244 5.23 3.50 8.53
C ASN A 244 4.75 2.38 7.60
N GLY A 245 5.54 2.03 6.58
CA GLY A 245 5.33 0.90 5.68
C GLY A 245 5.03 -0.39 6.44
N PHE A 246 5.95 -0.72 7.35
CA PHE A 246 5.89 -1.94 8.13
C PHE A 246 4.72 -1.96 9.11
N MET A 247 4.53 -0.90 9.90
CA MET A 247 3.45 -0.81 10.89
C MET A 247 2.05 -0.87 10.27
N VAL A 248 1.85 -0.20 9.12
CA VAL A 248 0.58 -0.28 8.38
C VAL A 248 0.33 -1.69 7.88
N THR A 249 1.37 -2.36 7.37
CA THR A 249 1.23 -3.73 6.86
C THR A 249 0.82 -4.68 7.97
N ILE A 250 1.45 -4.58 9.15
CA ILE A 250 1.06 -5.37 10.35
C ILE A 250 -0.43 -5.18 10.62
N LEU A 251 -0.88 -3.94 10.84
CA LEU A 251 -2.29 -3.65 11.15
C LEU A 251 -3.25 -4.17 10.06
N SER A 252 -2.89 -4.03 8.79
CA SER A 252 -3.73 -4.45 7.67
C SER A 252 -3.83 -5.97 7.57
N VAL A 253 -2.71 -6.69 7.79
CA VAL A 253 -2.68 -8.16 7.81
C VAL A 253 -3.48 -8.69 9.01
N THR A 254 -3.34 -8.09 10.20
CA THR A 254 -4.16 -8.45 11.37
C THR A 254 -5.64 -8.27 11.09
N SER A 255 -6.01 -7.10 10.53
CA SER A 255 -7.38 -6.76 10.15
C SER A 255 -7.94 -7.77 9.12
N ALA A 256 -7.16 -8.10 8.09
CA ALA A 256 -7.54 -9.08 7.08
C ALA A 256 -7.78 -10.48 7.69
N GLY A 257 -6.87 -10.94 8.55
CA GLY A 257 -6.99 -12.24 9.22
C GLY A 257 -8.27 -12.36 10.05
N VAL A 258 -8.53 -11.37 10.92
CA VAL A 258 -9.77 -11.31 11.72
C VAL A 258 -11.01 -11.32 10.82
N ARG A 259 -10.96 -10.58 9.71
CA ARG A 259 -12.12 -10.41 8.83
C ARG A 259 -12.44 -11.65 8.01
N LEU A 260 -11.44 -12.44 7.63
CA LEU A 260 -11.62 -13.70 6.89
C LEU A 260 -12.31 -14.78 7.74
N GLU A 261 -12.19 -14.72 9.07
CA GLU A 261 -12.82 -15.69 9.99
C GLU A 261 -14.27 -15.34 10.33
N GLN A 262 -14.64 -14.06 10.18
CA GLN A 262 -15.99 -13.62 10.47
C GLN A 262 -16.96 -14.14 9.41
N PRO A 263 -18.18 -14.58 9.78
CA PRO A 263 -19.22 -14.87 8.81
C PRO A 263 -19.49 -13.63 7.95
N PRO A 264 -19.71 -13.78 6.63
CA PRO A 264 -20.19 -12.67 5.82
C PRO A 264 -21.48 -12.07 6.37
N GLU A 265 -21.71 -10.77 6.15
CA GLU A 265 -22.94 -10.08 6.58
C GLU A 265 -24.20 -10.70 5.95
N THR A 266 -24.07 -11.36 4.80
CA THR A 266 -25.13 -12.09 4.12
C THR A 266 -25.39 -13.48 4.71
N TRP A 267 -24.49 -14.01 5.53
CA TRP A 267 -24.64 -15.33 6.14
C TRP A 267 -25.80 -15.34 7.15
N ARG A 268 -26.57 -16.41 7.15
CA ARG A 268 -27.64 -16.68 8.11
C ARG A 268 -27.47 -18.10 8.64
N PRO A 269 -27.53 -18.32 9.96
CA PRO A 269 -27.55 -19.68 10.48
C PRO A 269 -28.79 -20.41 9.94
N ALA A 270 -28.63 -21.67 9.56
CA ALA A 270 -29.78 -22.50 9.20
C ALA A 270 -30.71 -22.59 10.41
N ALA A 271 -32.00 -22.26 10.22
CA ALA A 271 -33.00 -22.48 11.25
C ALA A 271 -33.14 -23.99 11.49
N THR A 272 -32.70 -24.47 12.65
CA THR A 272 -32.97 -25.85 13.04
C THR A 272 -34.46 -25.97 13.36
N GLY A 273 -35.11 -26.97 12.75
CA GLY A 273 -36.56 -27.06 12.61
C GLY A 273 -37.37 -27.00 13.92
N THR A 274 -38.61 -26.57 13.74
CA THR A 274 -39.72 -26.41 14.67
C THR A 274 -39.80 -27.46 15.79
N GLY A 275 -39.34 -27.11 16.98
CA GLY A 275 -39.61 -27.84 18.21
C GLY A 275 -39.03 -27.07 19.37
N THR A 276 -39.77 -26.99 20.49
CA THR A 276 -39.55 -26.19 21.69
C THR A 276 -38.30 -26.58 22.52
N SER A 277 -37.16 -26.76 21.87
CA SER A 277 -35.87 -27.06 22.49
C SER A 277 -34.85 -26.07 21.95
N THR A 278 -34.05 -25.48 22.84
CA THR A 278 -32.98 -24.50 22.58
C THR A 278 -32.23 -24.82 21.28
N ALA A 279 -32.55 -24.10 20.21
CA ALA A 279 -31.97 -24.31 18.90
C ALA A 279 -30.46 -24.03 18.95
N ALA A 280 -29.65 -25.10 18.89
CA ALA A 280 -28.21 -24.96 18.72
C ALA A 280 -27.96 -24.31 17.35
N THR A 281 -27.42 -23.09 17.36
CA THR A 281 -26.96 -22.39 16.14
C THR A 281 -25.81 -23.16 15.54
N VAL A 282 -25.94 -23.58 14.28
CA VAL A 282 -24.83 -24.15 13.50
C VAL A 282 -23.74 -23.08 13.38
N PRO A 283 -22.50 -23.34 13.84
CA PRO A 283 -21.43 -22.37 13.74
C PRO A 283 -21.08 -22.11 12.27
N PHE A 284 -20.70 -20.87 11.96
CA PHE A 284 -20.13 -20.55 10.66
C PHE A 284 -18.81 -21.28 10.47
N VAL A 285 -18.65 -21.93 9.33
CA VAL A 285 -17.39 -22.55 8.90
C VAL A 285 -16.91 -21.79 7.66
N PRO A 286 -15.74 -21.12 7.71
CA PRO A 286 -15.18 -20.46 6.54
C PRO A 286 -14.97 -21.46 5.39
N PRO A 287 -15.11 -21.03 4.12
CA PRO A 287 -14.79 -21.88 2.98
C PRO A 287 -13.36 -22.44 3.05
N PRO A 288 -13.10 -23.60 2.44
CA PRO A 288 -11.75 -24.16 2.38
C PRO A 288 -10.72 -23.14 1.86
N GLY A 289 -9.55 -23.09 2.50
CA GLY A 289 -8.49 -22.11 2.20
C GLY A 289 -8.67 -20.73 2.84
N VAL A 290 -9.88 -20.35 3.26
CA VAL A 290 -10.11 -19.06 3.96
C VAL A 290 -9.59 -19.12 5.40
N ALA A 291 -9.86 -20.22 6.11
CA ALA A 291 -9.31 -20.45 7.46
C ALA A 291 -7.77 -20.45 7.45
N ASP A 292 -7.17 -21.20 6.52
CA ASP A 292 -5.70 -21.24 6.34
C ASP A 292 -5.12 -19.85 6.05
N SER A 293 -5.87 -19.00 5.35
CA SER A 293 -5.46 -17.61 5.07
C SER A 293 -5.47 -16.74 6.33
N ALA A 294 -6.44 -16.94 7.22
CA ALA A 294 -6.49 -16.24 8.50
C ALA A 294 -5.34 -16.68 9.42
N ASP A 295 -5.04 -17.98 9.48
CA ASP A 295 -3.88 -18.51 10.20
C ASP A 295 -2.56 -17.95 9.64
N MET A 296 -2.43 -17.91 8.31
CA MET A 296 -1.27 -17.31 7.65
C MET A 296 -1.11 -15.83 8.03
N ALA A 297 -2.20 -15.06 8.00
CA ALA A 297 -2.19 -13.65 8.40
C ALA A 297 -1.78 -13.48 9.86
N ARG A 298 -2.30 -14.30 10.78
CA ARG A 298 -1.90 -14.29 12.19
C ARG A 298 -0.41 -14.57 12.39
N GLY A 299 0.11 -15.63 11.76
CA GLY A 299 1.52 -15.99 11.85
C GLY A 299 2.43 -14.86 11.36
N MET A 300 2.14 -14.33 10.17
CA MET A 300 2.88 -13.19 9.61
C MET A 300 2.84 -11.94 10.50
N ALA A 301 1.67 -11.62 11.06
CA ALA A 301 1.53 -10.48 11.94
C ALA A 301 2.30 -10.69 13.27
N SER A 302 2.28 -11.89 13.84
CA SER A 302 3.04 -12.24 15.05
C SER A 302 4.55 -12.06 14.84
N ASP A 303 5.10 -12.62 13.76
CA ASP A 303 6.53 -12.53 13.46
C ASP A 303 6.96 -11.09 13.18
N ALA A 304 6.12 -10.33 12.46
CA ALA A 304 6.38 -8.94 12.16
C ALA A 304 6.28 -8.03 13.40
N VAL A 305 5.38 -8.33 14.33
CA VAL A 305 5.25 -7.62 15.61
C VAL A 305 6.48 -7.85 16.49
N ALA A 306 6.94 -9.10 16.60
CA ALA A 306 8.18 -9.42 17.31
C ALA A 306 9.37 -8.68 16.69
N THR A 307 9.46 -8.67 15.35
CA THR A 307 10.48 -7.89 14.62
C THR A 307 10.35 -6.40 14.90
N LEU A 308 9.15 -5.82 14.85
CA LEU A 308 8.96 -4.41 15.16
C LEU A 308 9.44 -4.08 16.57
N GLY A 309 9.08 -4.89 17.57
CA GLY A 309 9.57 -4.72 18.95
C GLY A 309 11.10 -4.73 19.03
N ALA A 310 11.74 -5.65 18.32
CA ALA A 310 13.19 -5.74 18.25
C ALA A 310 13.85 -4.56 17.53
N TYR A 311 13.22 -3.94 16.53
CA TYR A 311 13.86 -2.91 15.68
C TYR A 311 13.36 -1.48 15.91
N LEU A 312 12.26 -1.29 16.62
CA LEU A 312 11.70 0.03 16.92
C LEU A 312 12.68 0.96 17.66
N PRO A 313 13.50 0.50 18.62
CA PRO A 313 14.50 1.37 19.25
C PRO A 313 15.52 1.97 18.28
N ALA A 314 15.84 1.29 17.16
CA ALA A 314 16.77 1.81 16.16
C ALA A 314 16.19 3.00 15.38
N HIS A 315 14.87 3.21 15.42
CA HIS A 315 14.19 4.32 14.77
C HIS A 315 14.01 5.54 15.70
N ASP A 316 14.34 5.42 16.99
CA ASP A 316 14.24 6.49 17.97
C ASP A 316 15.59 7.19 18.10
N THR A 317 15.66 8.48 17.75
CA THR A 317 16.90 9.26 17.91
C THR A 317 17.07 9.83 19.32
N GLY A 318 16.12 9.55 20.21
CA GLY A 318 16.01 10.17 21.54
C GLY A 318 15.33 11.54 21.53
N ALA A 319 15.04 12.10 20.35
CA ALA A 319 14.28 13.35 20.24
C ALA A 319 13.40 13.44 18.99
N TRP A 320 13.39 12.40 18.14
CA TRP A 320 12.55 12.31 16.95
C TRP A 320 12.54 10.86 16.43
N SER A 321 11.69 10.56 15.44
CA SER A 321 11.72 9.26 14.74
C SER A 321 12.41 9.33 13.38
N LEU A 322 13.14 8.29 13.01
CA LEU A 322 13.56 8.05 11.63
C LEU A 322 12.38 7.58 10.77
N TYR A 323 12.37 7.99 9.50
CA TYR A 323 11.43 7.49 8.48
C TYR A 323 11.65 6.00 8.20
N GLY A 324 12.92 5.62 8.08
CA GLY A 324 13.39 4.25 7.90
C GLY A 324 14.90 4.22 8.05
N LEU A 325 15.47 3.04 8.31
CA LEU A 325 16.90 2.93 8.57
C LEU A 325 17.75 3.05 7.30
N LEU A 326 17.25 2.64 6.14
CA LEU A 326 17.91 2.89 4.85
C LEU A 326 16.89 3.39 3.83
N THR A 327 17.05 4.65 3.46
CA THR A 327 16.21 5.30 2.45
C THR A 327 17.01 5.52 1.17
N PRO A 328 16.46 5.20 -0.01
CA PRO A 328 16.96 5.65 -1.31
C PRO A 328 17.60 7.04 -1.28
N GLY A 329 18.86 7.14 -1.72
CA GLY A 329 19.63 8.38 -1.75
C GLY A 329 20.11 8.94 -0.39
N ARG A 330 20.01 8.19 0.72
CA ARG A 330 20.42 8.65 2.06
C ARG A 330 21.29 7.62 2.81
N PRO A 331 22.30 8.05 3.60
CA PRO A 331 23.06 7.13 4.45
C PRO A 331 22.19 6.44 5.51
N PHE A 332 22.64 5.27 5.97
CA PHE A 332 21.97 4.48 6.99
C PHE A 332 21.73 5.30 8.28
N GLY A 333 20.51 5.26 8.82
CA GLY A 333 20.14 5.88 10.09
C GLY A 333 20.01 7.41 10.06
N THR A 334 20.03 8.04 8.89
CA THR A 334 20.08 9.52 8.79
C THR A 334 18.77 10.19 8.40
N TYR A 335 17.77 9.43 7.91
CA TYR A 335 16.55 10.05 7.42
C TYR A 335 15.52 10.28 8.53
N LEU A 336 15.55 11.48 9.12
CA LEU A 336 14.51 11.95 10.03
C LEU A 336 13.17 12.04 9.29
N ALA A 337 12.11 11.50 9.90
CA ALA A 337 10.75 11.72 9.40
C ALA A 337 10.41 13.21 9.44
N ASP A 338 9.64 13.72 8.48
CA ASP A 338 9.02 15.04 8.65
C ASP A 338 7.94 15.00 9.75
N LEU A 339 7.40 16.16 10.15
CA LEU A 339 6.32 16.24 11.14
C LEU A 339 5.16 15.29 10.84
N ASN A 340 4.74 15.19 9.59
CA ASN A 340 3.59 14.39 9.21
C ASN A 340 3.85 12.89 9.33
N TYR A 341 5.03 12.40 8.94
CA TYR A 341 5.41 11.01 9.11
C TYR A 341 5.73 10.67 10.57
N HIS A 342 6.35 11.57 11.34
CA HIS A 342 6.57 11.35 12.76
C HIS A 342 5.24 11.21 13.51
N CYS A 343 4.31 12.14 13.29
CA CYS A 343 2.96 12.06 13.83
C CYS A 343 2.20 10.82 13.34
N TYR A 344 2.47 10.37 12.10
CA TYR A 344 1.90 9.12 11.62
C TYR A 344 2.44 7.91 12.38
N HIS A 345 3.73 7.88 12.70
CA HIS A 345 4.28 6.83 13.54
C HIS A 345 3.64 6.83 14.94
N VAL A 346 3.44 7.99 15.56
CA VAL A 346 2.74 8.10 16.85
C VAL A 346 1.33 7.51 16.74
N TYR A 347 0.58 7.87 15.70
CA TYR A 347 -0.76 7.31 15.45
C TYR A 347 -0.75 5.78 15.30
N LEU A 348 0.17 5.25 14.49
CA LEU A 348 0.31 3.81 14.24
C LEU A 348 0.74 3.05 15.49
N LEU A 349 1.65 3.60 16.30
CA LEU A 349 2.06 3.01 17.58
C LEU A 349 0.91 2.97 18.58
N ARG A 350 0.02 3.97 18.61
CA ARG A 350 -1.21 3.92 19.42
C ARG A 350 -2.15 2.81 18.94
N ALA A 351 -2.31 2.65 17.63
CA ALA A 351 -3.13 1.57 17.07
C ALA A 351 -2.54 0.19 17.41
N LEU A 352 -1.24 0.00 17.18
CA LEU A 352 -0.53 -1.23 17.52
C LEU A 352 -0.56 -1.52 19.02
N GLY A 353 -0.43 -0.51 19.88
CA GLY A 353 -0.52 -0.69 21.33
C GLY A 353 -1.91 -1.11 21.83
N ARG A 354 -2.99 -0.83 21.07
CA ARG A 354 -4.32 -1.37 21.35
C ARG A 354 -4.48 -2.81 20.84
N THR A 355 -3.90 -3.11 19.68
CA THR A 355 -3.98 -4.43 19.04
C THR A 355 -3.06 -5.46 19.70
N TYR A 356 -1.88 -5.03 20.19
CA TYR A 356 -0.81 -5.84 20.77
C TYR A 356 -0.31 -5.22 22.09
N PRO A 357 -1.14 -5.22 23.15
CA PRO A 357 -0.85 -4.52 24.40
C PRO A 357 0.41 -5.03 25.11
N GLU A 358 0.79 -6.29 24.91
CA GLU A 358 1.92 -6.96 25.54
C GLU A 358 3.30 -6.57 24.94
N GLN A 359 3.33 -5.89 23.80
CA GLN A 359 4.56 -5.60 23.04
C GLN A 359 5.22 -4.26 23.41
N GLY A 360 4.63 -3.50 24.33
CA GLY A 360 5.20 -2.24 24.82
C GLY A 360 5.06 -1.03 23.88
N PHE A 361 4.41 -1.17 22.71
CA PHE A 361 4.19 -0.05 21.77
C PHE A 361 3.43 1.13 22.39
N ALA A 362 2.52 0.83 23.32
CA ALA A 362 1.75 1.83 24.06
C ALA A 362 2.63 2.80 24.87
N ALA A 363 3.84 2.40 25.27
CA ALA A 363 4.78 3.26 25.98
C ALA A 363 5.60 4.16 25.04
N VAL A 364 5.79 3.75 23.78
CA VAL A 364 6.59 4.51 22.79
C VAL A 364 5.81 5.70 22.25
N ALA A 365 4.50 5.53 21.96
CA ALA A 365 3.68 6.60 21.39
C ALA A 365 3.65 7.90 22.23
N PRO A 366 3.44 7.87 23.56
CA PRO A 366 3.52 9.09 24.38
C PRO A 366 4.91 9.71 24.40
N ARG A 367 5.98 8.89 24.35
CA ARG A 367 7.36 9.41 24.29
C ARG A 367 7.59 10.18 22.99
N TRP A 368 7.18 9.62 21.85
CA TRP A 368 7.34 10.28 20.56
C TRP A 368 6.42 11.50 20.43
N GLN A 369 5.20 11.45 21.00
CA GLN A 369 4.34 12.64 21.07
C GLN A 369 5.03 13.80 21.78
N ARG A 370 5.72 13.55 22.92
CA ARG A 370 6.47 14.62 23.61
C ARG A 370 7.51 15.29 22.73
N TYR A 371 8.12 14.57 21.78
CA TYR A 371 9.08 15.17 20.85
C TYR A 371 8.45 16.25 19.96
N VAL A 372 7.15 16.12 19.65
CA VAL A 372 6.36 17.12 18.92
C VAL A 372 6.01 18.28 19.85
N ASP A 373 5.52 17.95 21.05
CA ASP A 373 5.05 18.93 22.04
C ASP A 373 6.19 19.85 22.51
N ASP A 374 7.38 19.28 22.79
CA ASP A 374 8.59 20.00 23.20
C ASP A 374 9.09 21.01 22.14
N ARG A 375 8.63 20.87 20.89
CA ARG A 375 8.94 21.77 19.77
C ARG A 375 7.81 22.76 19.46
N GLY A 376 6.75 22.77 20.26
CA GLY A 376 5.57 23.62 20.04
C GLY A 376 4.83 23.31 18.73
N ALA A 377 5.01 22.10 18.18
CA ALA A 377 4.33 21.66 16.97
C ALA A 377 3.02 20.94 17.33
N THR A 378 2.17 20.70 16.33
CA THR A 378 0.92 19.92 16.51
C THR A 378 0.82 18.88 15.42
N CYS A 379 0.45 17.66 15.82
CA CYS A 379 0.17 16.62 14.85
C CYS A 379 -1.09 16.92 14.05
N PRO A 380 -1.09 16.74 12.73
CA PRO A 380 -2.30 16.90 11.93
C PRO A 380 -3.32 15.82 12.30
N ASP A 381 -4.61 16.17 12.19
CA ASP A 381 -5.72 15.22 12.33
C ASP A 381 -5.60 14.08 11.30
N ARG A 382 -5.97 12.87 11.70
CA ARG A 382 -5.84 11.65 10.89
C ARG A 382 -7.04 10.74 11.00
#